data_AF-A0A923HVJ0-F1
#
_entry.id   AF-A0A923HVJ0-F1
#
_cell.length_a   1.000
_cell.length_b   1.000
_cell.length_c   1.000
_cell.angle_alpha   90.00
_cell.angle_beta   90.00
_cell.angle_gamma   90.00
#
_symmetry.space_group_name_H-M   'P 1'
#
loop_
_entity.id
_entity.type
_entity.pdbx_description
1 polymer ?
#
loop_
_entity_poly.entity_id
_entity_poly.type
_entity_poly.pdbx_seq_one_letter_code
_entity_poly.pdbx_strand_id
1 'polypeptide(L)' 'AGTFTNAAGYGTLVLNSNGTYTYTLNNSNAAVNGLGAGQSLTDSFTYTLTDGDGSTTTATLVITINGNTDGGPTVTIPDS' A
#
# COMPACT_ATOMS: atom_id res chain seq x y z
N ALA A 1 17.89 4.72 -3.73
CA ALA A 1 17.25 3.41 -3.53
C ALA A 1 17.05 3.19 -2.03
N GLY A 2 16.03 2.45 -1.63
CA GLY A 2 15.77 2.17 -0.21
C GLY A 2 14.49 1.39 0.04
N THR A 3 14.33 0.92 1.27
CA THR A 3 13.11 0.30 1.77
C THR A 3 12.42 1.27 2.73
N PHE A 4 11.14 1.54 2.49
CA PHE A 4 10.35 2.50 3.24
C PHE A 4 9.12 1.81 3.80
N THR A 5 8.82 2.07 5.07
CA THR A 5 7.61 1.64 5.76
C THR A 5 6.95 2.86 6.36
N ASN A 6 5.64 3.02 6.15
CA ASN A 6 4.92 4.08 6.83
C ASN A 6 4.62 3.69 8.29
N ALA A 7 4.32 4.67 9.15
CA ALA A 7 4.00 4.41 10.55
C ALA A 7 2.71 3.59 10.74
N ALA A 8 1.80 3.63 9.77
CA ALA A 8 0.55 2.88 9.80
C ALA A 8 0.71 1.38 9.49
N GLY A 9 1.87 0.96 8.96
CA GLY A 9 2.20 -0.42 8.63
C GLY A 9 1.34 -1.04 7.54
N TYR A 10 0.79 -0.25 6.60
CA TYR A 10 -0.09 -0.76 5.54
C TYR A 10 0.66 -1.59 4.50
N GLY A 11 1.94 -1.30 4.29
CA GLY A 11 2.79 -2.05 3.38
C GLY A 11 4.24 -1.58 3.41
N THR A 12 5.05 -2.17 2.55
CA THR A 12 6.47 -1.85 2.40
C THR A 12 6.74 -1.43 0.96
N LEU A 13 7.38 -0.28 0.78
CA LEU A 13 7.85 0.21 -0.50
C LEU A 13 9.35 -0.07 -0.65
N VAL A 14 9.75 -0.67 -1.76
CA VAL A 14 11.15 -0.77 -2.19
C VAL A 14 11.33 0.10 -3.42
N LEU A 15 12.17 1.13 -3.32
CA LEU A 15 12.51 2.04 -4.42
C LEU A 15 13.92 1.73 -4.94
N ASN A 16 14.05 1.49 -6.24
CA ASN A 16 15.33 1.27 -6.92
C ASN A 16 15.98 2.60 -7.30
N SER A 17 17.29 2.56 -7.59
CA SER A 17 18.06 3.75 -7.99
C SER A 17 17.61 4.33 -9.34
N ASN A 18 17.02 3.52 -10.20
CA ASN A 18 16.44 3.93 -11.48
C ASN A 18 15.01 4.49 -11.36
N GLY A 19 14.50 4.69 -10.13
CA GLY A 19 13.15 5.22 -9.88
C GLY A 19 12.01 4.20 -9.99
N THR A 20 12.28 2.96 -10.39
CA THR A 20 11.28 1.88 -10.32
C THR A 20 11.01 1.48 -8.88
N TYR A 21 9.80 1.02 -8.57
CA TYR A 21 9.44 0.63 -7.21
C TYR A 21 8.58 -0.63 -7.15
N THR A 22 8.58 -1.27 -5.99
CA THR A 22 7.68 -2.39 -5.65
C THR A 22 7.00 -2.06 -4.33
N TYR A 23 5.68 -2.23 -4.28
CA TYR A 23 4.90 -2.11 -3.06
C TYR A 23 4.35 -3.47 -2.66
N THR A 24 4.63 -3.89 -1.43
CA THR A 24 4.09 -5.13 -0.86
C THR A 24 3.08 -4.77 0.22
N LEU A 25 1.80 -5.10 -0.03
CA LEU A 25 0.70 -4.86 0.89
C LEU A 25 0.82 -5.79 2.12
N ASN A 26 0.54 -5.26 3.31
CA ASN A 26 0.46 -6.04 4.54
C ASN A 26 -0.99 -6.45 4.83
N ASN A 27 -1.45 -7.58 4.29
CA ASN A 27 -2.80 -8.11 4.52
C ASN A 27 -3.08 -8.54 5.98
N SER A 28 -2.04 -8.61 6.83
CA SER A 28 -2.21 -8.88 8.26
C SER A 28 -2.49 -7.61 9.07
N ASN A 29 -2.35 -6.42 8.46
CA ASN A 29 -2.73 -5.17 9.10
C ASN A 29 -4.26 -5.11 9.22
N ALA A 30 -4.77 -4.94 10.45
CA ALA A 30 -6.20 -4.95 10.72
C ALA A 30 -6.97 -3.85 9.97
N ALA A 31 -6.38 -2.67 9.75
CA ALA A 31 -7.02 -1.60 8.99
C ALA A 31 -7.11 -1.93 7.50
N VAL A 32 -6.07 -2.55 6.93
CA VAL A 32 -6.09 -3.03 5.53
C VAL A 32 -7.11 -4.16 5.36
N ASN A 33 -7.09 -5.15 6.27
CA ASN A 33 -7.99 -6.29 6.22
C ASN A 33 -9.46 -5.88 6.42
N GLY A 34 -9.70 -4.84 7.23
CA GLY A 34 -11.03 -4.31 7.48
C GLY A 34 -11.65 -3.50 6.33
N LEU A 35 -10.94 -3.28 5.21
CA LEU A 35 -11.48 -2.52 4.10
C LEU A 35 -12.55 -3.30 3.32
N GLY A 36 -13.80 -2.88 3.45
CA GLY A 36 -14.90 -3.38 2.62
C GLY A 36 -14.93 -2.76 1.21
N ALA A 37 -15.79 -3.30 0.34
CA ALA A 37 -16.00 -2.75 -1.00
C ALA A 37 -16.33 -1.24 -0.96
N GLY A 38 -15.60 -0.46 -1.76
CA GLY A 38 -15.76 1.00 -1.85
C GLY A 38 -15.07 1.78 -0.74
N GLN A 39 -14.40 1.12 0.22
CA GLN A 39 -13.53 1.78 1.19
C GLN A 39 -12.09 1.84 0.67
N SER A 40 -11.32 2.81 1.15
CA SER A 40 -9.91 2.95 0.78
C SER A 40 -9.06 3.52 1.90
N LEU A 41 -7.78 3.15 1.93
CA LEU A 41 -6.73 3.81 2.69
C LEU A 41 -5.72 4.46 1.74
N THR A 42 -5.04 5.48 2.24
CA THR A 42 -3.93 6.12 1.54
C THR A 42 -2.64 5.91 2.30
N ASP A 43 -1.61 5.50 1.58
CA ASP A 43 -0.24 5.33 2.08
C ASP A 43 0.69 6.31 1.34
N SER A 44 1.43 7.13 2.08
CA SER A 44 2.28 8.19 1.52
C SER A 44 3.72 8.00 1.94
N PHE A 45 4.62 7.92 0.95
CA PHE A 45 6.05 7.75 1.12
C PHE A 45 6.78 8.99 0.61
N THR A 46 7.44 9.70 1.53
CA THR A 46 8.35 10.79 1.17
C THR A 46 9.76 10.24 1.04
N TYR A 47 10.43 10.51 -0.08
CA TYR A 47 11.80 10.11 -0.33
C TYR A 47 12.62 11.24 -0.95
N THR A 48 13.92 11.23 -0.69
CA THR A 48 14.88 12.19 -1.24
C THR A 48 15.73 11.49 -2.29
N LEU A 49 15.79 12.09 -3.48
CA LEU A 49 16.73 11.74 -4.54
C LEU A 49 17.91 12.70 -4.49
N THR A 50 19.12 12.19 -4.70
CA THR A 50 20.34 12.99 -4.84
C THR A 50 20.87 12.78 -6.26
N ASP A 51 21.12 13.86 -6.99
CA ASP A 51 21.77 13.78 -8.31
C ASP A 51 23.29 13.60 -8.18
N GLY A 52 23.98 13.49 -9.33
CA GLY A 52 25.44 13.29 -9.38
C GLY A 52 26.25 14.46 -8.82
N ASP A 53 25.61 15.61 -8.62
CA ASP A 53 26.22 16.88 -8.25
C ASP A 53 26.04 17.14 -6.73
N GLY A 54 25.29 16.26 -6.05
CA GLY A 54 24.94 16.37 -4.63
C GLY A 54 23.66 17.17 -4.37
N SER A 55 22.98 17.63 -5.41
CA SER A 55 21.70 18.33 -5.28
C SER A 55 20.61 17.35 -4.88
N THR A 56 19.70 17.78 -4.00
CA THR A 56 18.64 16.90 -3.50
C THR A 56 17.26 17.38 -3.93
N THR A 57 16.40 16.43 -4.30
CA THR A 57 14.99 16.67 -4.60
C THR A 57 14.14 15.75 -3.75
N THR A 58 13.12 16.30 -3.11
CA THR A 58 12.13 15.53 -2.34
C THR A 58 10.92 15.23 -3.21
N ALA A 59 10.44 14.00 -3.17
CA ALA A 59 9.22 13.57 -3.85
C ALA A 59 8.33 12.76 -2.90
N THR A 60 7.03 12.76 -3.20
CA THR A 60 6.02 12.00 -2.46
C THR A 60 5.35 11.01 -3.39
N LEU A 61 5.40 9.72 -3.05
CA LEU A 61 4.60 8.68 -3.69
C LEU A 61 3.35 8.44 -2.84
N VAL A 62 2.18 8.51 -3.45
CA VAL A 62 0.89 8.24 -2.82
C VAL A 62 0.31 6.96 -3.40
N ILE A 63 -0.01 6.00 -2.54
CA ILE A 63 -0.60 4.71 -2.88
C ILE A 63 -2.00 4.64 -2.29
N THR A 64 -3.00 4.35 -3.12
CA THR A 64 -4.37 4.11 -2.69
C THR A 64 -4.62 2.60 -2.60
N ILE A 65 -4.98 2.14 -1.42
CA ILE A 65 -5.34 0.75 -1.12
C ILE A 65 -6.85 0.68 -1.13
N ASN A 66 -7.42 -0.03 -2.10
CA ASN A 66 -8.86 -0.18 -2.20
C ASN A 66 -9.31 -1.50 -1.56
N GLY A 67 -10.33 -1.41 -0.73
CA GLY A 67 -11.03 -2.57 -0.20
C GLY A 67 -11.83 -3.25 -1.27
N ASN A 68 -11.79 -4.58 -1.24
CA ASN A 68 -12.73 -5.42 -1.95
C ASN A 68 -13.46 -6.25 -0.90
N THR A 69 -14.74 -6.51 -1.13
CA THR A 69 -15.42 -7.55 -0.37
C THR A 69 -15.05 -8.87 -1.01
N ASP A 70 -14.20 -9.64 -0.36
CA ASP A 70 -14.12 -11.08 -0.60
C ASP A 70 -15.53 -11.61 -0.31
N GLY A 71 -16.26 -12.06 -1.33
CA GLY A 71 -17.70 -12.30 -1.26
C GLY A 71 -18.16 -13.03 0.00
N GLY A 72 -19.33 -12.65 0.53
CA GLY A 72 -19.87 -13.26 1.75
C GLY A 72 -20.15 -14.75 1.60
N PRO A 73 -20.09 -15.54 2.69
CA PRO A 73 -20.41 -16.96 2.64
C PRO A 73 -21.87 -17.16 2.22
N THR A 74 -22.10 -18.01 1.23
CA THR A 74 -23.44 -18.43 0.83
C THR A 74 -23.86 -19.64 1.68
N VAL A 75 -25.04 -19.54 2.30
CA VAL A 75 -25.72 -20.68 2.94
C VAL A 75 -26.98 -20.96 2.14
N THR A 76 -27.02 -22.12 1.48
CA THR A 76 -28.18 -22.60 0.73
C THR A 76 -28.80 -23.76 1.50
N ILE A 77 -30.05 -23.62 1.96
CA ILE A 77 -30.86 -24.70 2.54
C ILE A 77 -31.89 -25.12 1.48
N PRO A 78 -31.77 -26.31 0.86
CA PRO A 78 -32.79 -26.85 -0.01
C PRO A 78 -33.87 -27.52 0.83
N ASP A 79 -34.98 -26.80 1.07
CA ASP A 79 -36.30 -27.32 1.49
C ASP A 79 -36.62 -27.44 3.01
N SER A 80 -37.93 -27.28 3.28
CA SER A 80 -38.67 -27.65 4.50
C SER A 80 -40.04 -28.20 4.12
#